data_AF-A0A928CLX7-F1
#
_entry.id   AF-A0A928CLX7-F1
#
_cell.length_a   1.000
_cell.length_b   1.000
_cell.length_c   1.000
_cell.angle_alpha   90.00
_cell.angle_beta   90.00
_cell.angle_gamma   90.00
#
_symmetry.space_group_name_H-M   'P 1'
#
loop_
_entity.id
_entity.type
_entity.pdbx_description
1 polymer ?
#
loop_
_entity_poly.entity_id
_entity_poly.type
_entity_poly.pdbx_seq_one_letter_code
_entity_poly.pdbx_strand_id
1 'polypeptide(L)' 'MNKKTLNIDNPENLGSRLRCPHCGEYLYPADLETFALCCYCNGKIENNAELEDFVIDPMVRQWADRNKNQ' A
#
# COMPACT_ATOMS: atom_id res chain seq x y z
N MET A 1 7.03 11.83 21.58
CA MET A 1 6.02 11.28 20.65
C MET A 1 6.77 10.65 19.49
N ASN A 2 6.88 9.32 19.45
CA ASN A 2 7.68 8.62 18.44
C ASN A 2 6.82 8.36 17.21
N LYS A 3 7.07 9.12 16.15
CA LYS A 3 6.48 8.92 14.82
C LYS A 3 7.05 7.63 14.25
N LYS A 4 6.23 6.58 14.14
CA LYS A 4 6.61 5.33 13.46
C LYS A 4 6.51 5.59 11.96
N THR A 5 7.60 6.01 11.35
CA THR A 5 7.76 6.17 9.91
C THR A 5 7.63 4.82 9.23
N LEU A 6 6.77 4.74 8.21
CA LEU A 6 6.63 3.59 7.33
C LEU A 6 7.93 3.45 6.53
N ASN A 7 8.70 2.38 6.75
CA ASN A 7 9.84 2.04 5.91
C ASN A 7 9.31 1.33 4.65
N ILE A 8 9.39 2.00 3.51
CA ILE A 8 9.02 1.45 2.21
C ILE A 8 10.27 0.80 1.63
N ASP A 9 10.38 -0.52 1.77
CA ASP A 9 11.51 -1.31 1.26
C ASP A 9 11.40 -1.52 -0.27
N ASN A 10 12.30 -0.84 -1.00
CA ASN A 10 12.81 -1.13 -2.36
C ASN A 10 11.87 -0.99 -3.58
N PRO A 11 12.19 -0.12 -4.57
CA PRO A 11 11.28 0.25 -5.67
C PRO A 11 11.28 -0.66 -6.92
N GLU A 12 12.04 -1.76 -6.96
CA GLU A 12 12.27 -2.52 -8.21
C GLU A 12 11.51 -3.86 -8.33
N ASN A 13 10.68 -4.24 -7.37
CA ASN A 13 9.91 -5.49 -7.46
C ASN A 13 8.43 -5.25 -7.16
N LEU A 14 7.58 -5.86 -8.00
CA LEU A 14 6.14 -5.96 -7.91
C LEU A 14 5.58 -5.73 -6.48
N GLY A 15 4.95 -4.57 -6.30
CA GLY A 15 4.09 -4.27 -5.15
C GLY A 15 4.85 -3.91 -3.88
N SER A 16 4.92 -2.61 -3.60
CA SER A 16 5.13 -2.12 -2.23
C SER A 16 4.20 -2.90 -1.30
N ARG A 17 4.71 -3.42 -0.18
CA ARG A 17 3.91 -4.10 0.85
C ARG A 17 3.77 -3.19 2.06
N LEU A 18 2.55 -2.99 2.53
CA LEU A 18 2.27 -2.22 3.73
C LEU A 18 2.28 -3.16 4.93
N ARG A 19 3.03 -2.81 5.98
CA ARG A 19 2.96 -3.57 7.24
C ARG A 19 1.81 -3.05 8.10
N CYS A 20 0.90 -3.92 8.48
CA CYS A 20 -0.22 -3.60 9.36
C CYS A 20 0.31 -3.10 10.72
N PRO A 21 -0.15 -1.93 11.22
CA PRO A 21 0.31 -1.40 12.50
C PRO A 21 -0.23 -2.17 13.71
N HIS A 22 -1.28 -2.98 13.52
CA HIS A 22 -1.96 -3.72 14.60
C HIS A 22 -1.38 -5.11 14.81
N CYS A 23 -1.28 -5.91 13.74
CA CYS A 23 -0.78 -7.30 13.83
C CYS A 23 0.61 -7.51 13.23
N GLY A 24 1.14 -6.53 12.48
CA GLY A 24 2.46 -6.66 11.86
C GLY A 24 2.51 -7.49 10.58
N GLU A 25 1.37 -8.00 10.09
CA GLU A 25 1.27 -8.71 8.81
C GLU A 25 1.47 -7.78 7.62
N TYR A 26 1.88 -8.34 6.48
CA TYR A 26 2.04 -7.59 5.23
C TYR A 26 0.75 -7.60 4.42
N LEU A 27 0.40 -6.44 3.89
CA LEU A 27 -0.79 -6.19 3.07
C LEU A 27 -0.35 -5.69 1.71
N TYR A 28 -1.00 -6.18 0.67
CA TYR A 28 -0.84 -5.70 -0.69
C TYR A 28 -1.86 -4.57 -0.97
N PRO A 29 -1.59 -3.71 -1.96
CA PRO A 29 -2.52 -2.68 -2.40
C PRO A 29 -3.95 -3.22 -2.65
N ALA A 30 -4.04 -4.39 -3.29
CA ALA A 30 -5.32 -5.05 -3.58
C ALA A 30 -6.12 -5.47 -2.32
N ASP A 31 -5.43 -5.73 -1.21
CA ASP A 31 -6.10 -6.08 0.06
C ASP A 31 -6.78 -4.85 0.71
N LEU A 32 -6.38 -3.64 0.29
CA LEU A 32 -6.79 -2.36 0.90
C LEU A 32 -7.74 -1.53 0.02
N GLU A 33 -7.86 -1.88 -1.26
CA GLU A 33 -8.64 -1.13 -2.25
C GLU A 33 -10.12 -0.98 -1.86
N THR A 34 -10.68 -1.98 -1.16
CA THR A 34 -12.12 -2.02 -0.83
C THR A 34 -12.42 -1.74 0.64
N PHE A 35 -11.48 -2.07 1.53
CA PHE A 35 -11.66 -1.97 2.96
C PHE A 35 -10.34 -1.49 3.54
N ALA A 36 -10.30 -0.28 4.09
CA ALA A 36 -9.17 0.21 4.89
C ALA A 36 -9.05 -0.56 6.22
N LEU A 37 -9.09 -1.89 6.15
CA LEU A 37 -9.08 -2.86 7.22
C LEU A 37 -8.02 -3.91 6.89
N CYS A 38 -7.25 -4.32 7.88
CA CYS A 38 -6.36 -5.46 7.73
C CYS A 38 -7.19 -6.76 7.63
N CYS A 39 -7.02 -7.53 6.56
CA CYS A 39 -7.70 -8.82 6.36
C CYS A 39 -7.34 -9.90 7.40
N TYR A 40 -6.23 -9.72 8.14
CA TYR A 40 -5.77 -10.68 9.15
C TYR A 40 -6.30 -10.41 10.55
N CYS A 41 -6.30 -9.16 10.99
CA CYS A 41 -6.69 -8.79 12.36
C CYS A 41 -7.93 -7.92 12.43
N ASN A 42 -8.54 -7.61 11.29
CA ASN A 42 -9.67 -6.70 11.14
C ASN A 42 -9.42 -5.29 11.72
N GLY A 43 -8.15 -4.93 11.89
CA GLY A 43 -7.72 -3.66 12.44
C GLY A 43 -7.90 -2.56 11.42
N LYS A 44 -8.54 -1.46 11.81
CA LYS A 44 -8.73 -0.30 10.94
C LYS A 44 -7.40 0.38 10.67
N ILE A 45 -7.08 0.53 9.39
CA ILE A 45 -5.92 1.28 8.95
C ILE A 45 -6.38 2.71 8.72
N GLU A 46 -5.61 3.66 9.23
CA GLU A 46 -5.95 5.07 9.12
C GLU A 46 -5.82 5.51 7.66
N ASN A 47 -6.91 6.06 7.11
CA ASN A 47 -6.87 6.66 5.79
C ASN A 47 -6.07 7.95 5.85
N ASN A 48 -4.94 7.96 5.15
CA ASN A 48 -4.09 9.11 4.95
C ASN A 48 -3.60 9.13 3.50
N ALA A 49 -3.00 10.25 3.09
CA ALA A 49 -2.49 10.40 1.72
C ALA A 49 -1.46 9.31 1.36
N GLU A 50 -0.64 8.86 2.32
CA GLU A 50 0.35 7.80 2.10
C GLU A 50 -0.30 6.45 1.78
N LEU A 51 -1.43 6.12 2.42
CA LEU A 51 -2.21 4.91 2.16
C LEU A 51 -2.90 4.99 0.80
N GLU A 52 -3.45 6.15 0.45
CA GLU A 52 -4.06 6.38 -0.86
C GLU A 52 -3.03 6.23 -1.98
N ASP A 53 -1.86 6.88 -1.85
CA ASP A 53 -0.75 6.76 -2.80
C ASP A 53 -0.28 5.30 -2.92
N PHE A 54 -0.18 4.59 -1.80
CA PHE A 54 0.19 3.16 -1.79
C PHE A 54 -0.79 2.28 -2.59
N VAL A 55 -2.10 2.54 -2.47
CA VAL A 55 -3.13 1.79 -3.21
C VAL A 55 -3.11 2.15 -4.70
N ILE A 56 -2.92 3.43 -5.03
CA ILE A 56 -3.05 3.96 -6.39
C ILE A 56 -1.77 3.79 -7.24
N ASP A 57 -0.58 3.88 -6.64
CA ASP A 57 0.73 3.79 -7.33
C ASP A 57 0.86 2.61 -8.32
N PRO A 58 0.53 1.36 -7.96
CA PRO A 58 0.62 0.24 -8.91
C PRO A 58 -0.31 0.41 -10.12
N MET A 59 -1.49 0.99 -9.95
CA MET A 59 -2.42 1.26 -11.06
C MET A 59 -1.87 2.34 -11.99
N VAL A 60 -1.31 3.41 -11.40
CA VAL A 60 -0.70 4.52 -12.16
C VAL A 60 0.51 4.03 -12.95
N ARG A 61 1.37 3.20 -12.34
CA ARG A 61 2.52 2.58 -13.04
C ARG A 61 2.06 1.73 -14.21
N GLN A 62 1.06 0.87 -13.98
CA GLN A 62 0.52 0.01 -15.03
C GLN A 62 -0.07 0.84 -16.19
N TRP A 63 -0.81 1.91 -15.89
CA TRP A 63 -1.34 2.81 -16.91
C TRP A 63 -0.21 3.52 -17.67
N ALA A 64 0.79 4.07 -16.95
CA ALA A 64 1.91 4.76 -17.56
C ALA A 64 2.70 3.85 -18.52
N ASP A 65 2.95 2.61 -18.12
CA ASP A 65 3.69 1.65 -18.95
C ASP A 65 2.91 1.20 -20.19
N ARG A 66 1.57 1.12 -20.11
CA ARG A 66 0.73 0.89 -21.29
C ARG A 66 0.80 2.04 -22.30
N ASN A 67 0.88 3.29 -21.82
CA ASN A 67 0.93 4.47 -22.69
C ASN A 67 2.33 4.78 -23.24
N LYS A 68 3.40 4.27 -22.64
CA LYS A 68 4.78 4.40 -23.19
C LYS A 68 5.02 3.58 -24.46
N ASN A 69 4.15 2.62 -24.76
CA ASN A 69 4.26 1.71 -25.91
C ASN A 69 3.33 2.09 -27.07
N GLN A 70 2.76 3.30 -27.07
CA GLN A 70 2.02 3.88 -28.20
C GLN A 70 2.88 4.89 -28.94
#